data_AF-A0A9E5QIB2-F1
#
_entry.id   AF-A0A9E5QIB2-F1
#
_cell.length_a   1.000
_cell.length_b   1.000
_cell.length_c   1.000
_cell.angle_alpha   90.00
_cell.angle_beta   90.00
_cell.angle_gamma   90.00
#
_symmetry.space_group_name_H-M   'P 1'
#
loop_
_entity.id
_entity.type
_entity.pdbx_description
1 polymer ?
#
loop_
_entity_poly.entity_id
_entity_poly.type
_entity_poly.pdbx_seq_one_letter_code
_entity_poly.pdbx_strand_id
1 'polypeptide(L)'
;MSSSSSGSNSNKNSSLQESLSYFKDSVFDCIKSKKSISVTTHIDCDGLTSGSIITKALIRAGANCTVRTAKEFSRDVISELKDDSRDFHIISDFGGGFAKDLDEVLGDSSWVVLDHHQIDEDEYENERVINAWKFGIDGGKEICAGGMTYLAANAL
;
A
#
# COMPACT_ATOMS: atom_id res chain seq x y z
N MET A 1 -19.14 -45.05 -8.62
CA MET A 1 -18.46 -44.24 -9.65
C MET A 1 -18.62 -42.79 -9.28
N SER A 2 -17.49 -42.09 -9.31
CA SER A 2 -17.16 -40.79 -8.72
C SER A 2 -18.08 -39.63 -9.09
N SER A 3 -18.64 -38.97 -8.08
CA SER A 3 -19.11 -37.60 -8.15
C SER A 3 -17.92 -36.66 -7.94
N SER A 4 -17.30 -36.20 -9.01
CA SER A 4 -16.32 -35.12 -9.00
C SER A 4 -17.07 -33.79 -9.16
N SER A 5 -17.41 -33.18 -8.03
CA SER A 5 -17.79 -31.77 -7.96
C SER A 5 -16.51 -30.95 -8.18
N SER A 6 -16.36 -30.39 -9.37
CA SER A 6 -15.36 -29.37 -9.67
C SER A 6 -15.66 -28.14 -8.85
N GLY A 7 -14.91 -27.95 -7.77
CA GLY A 7 -14.89 -26.70 -7.01
C GLY A 7 -14.36 -25.57 -7.88
N SER A 8 -15.22 -24.61 -8.18
CA SER A 8 -14.84 -23.34 -8.77
C SER A 8 -14.01 -22.57 -7.74
N ASN A 9 -12.69 -22.57 -7.91
CA ASN A 9 -11.82 -21.68 -7.13
C ASN A 9 -12.00 -20.27 -7.71
N SER A 10 -12.93 -19.50 -7.16
CA SER A 10 -13.11 -18.10 -7.52
C SER A 10 -11.99 -17.30 -6.86
N ASN A 11 -10.91 -17.01 -7.60
CA ASN A 11 -9.95 -15.96 -7.25
C ASN A 11 -10.74 -14.67 -7.03
N LYS A 12 -10.80 -14.19 -5.78
CA LYS A 12 -11.45 -12.93 -5.45
C LYS A 12 -10.44 -11.82 -5.69
N ASN A 13 -10.26 -11.44 -6.96
CA ASN A 13 -9.62 -10.16 -7.24
C ASN A 13 -10.47 -9.04 -6.61
N SER A 14 -9.95 -8.42 -5.55
CA SER A 14 -10.62 -7.28 -4.92
C SER A 14 -10.68 -6.11 -5.91
N SER A 15 -11.81 -5.42 -5.97
CA SER A 15 -11.89 -4.23 -6.82
C SER A 15 -11.01 -3.10 -6.27
N LEU A 16 -10.59 -2.18 -7.13
CA LEU A 16 -9.86 -0.98 -6.69
C LEU A 16 -10.63 -0.23 -5.59
N GLN A 17 -11.96 -0.13 -5.69
CA GLN A 17 -12.78 0.53 -4.68
C GLN A 17 -12.74 -0.18 -3.32
N GLU A 18 -12.70 -1.51 -3.30
CA GLU A 18 -12.56 -2.28 -2.06
C GLU A 18 -11.19 -2.05 -1.41
N SER A 19 -10.10 -2.03 -2.20
CA SER A 19 -8.75 -1.72 -1.71
C SER A 19 -8.64 -0.29 -1.18
N LEU A 20 -9.28 0.68 -1.84
CA LEU A 20 -9.33 2.07 -1.35
C LEU A 20 -10.17 2.19 -0.06
N SER A 21 -11.23 1.40 0.09
CA SER A 21 -11.99 1.31 1.34
C SER A 21 -11.14 0.71 2.46
N TYR A 22 -10.39 -0.36 2.19
CA TYR A 22 -9.45 -0.95 3.15
C TYR A 22 -8.40 0.07 3.63
N PHE A 23 -7.80 0.82 2.70
CA PHE A 23 -6.87 1.89 3.03
C PHE A 23 -7.52 2.94 3.95
N LYS A 24 -8.71 3.41 3.57
CA LYS A 24 -9.47 4.38 4.36
C LYS A 24 -9.71 3.87 5.78
N ASP A 25 -10.25 2.67 5.92
CA ASP A 25 -10.60 2.10 7.22
C ASP A 25 -9.35 1.94 8.10
N SER A 26 -8.24 1.49 7.53
CA SER A 26 -6.94 1.39 8.21
C SER A 26 -6.45 2.74 8.76
N VAL A 27 -6.56 3.80 7.95
CA VAL A 27 -6.20 5.17 8.38
C VAL A 27 -7.15 5.67 9.48
N PHE A 28 -8.46 5.49 9.33
CA PHE A 28 -9.43 5.94 10.33
C PHE A 28 -9.29 5.18 11.65
N ASP A 29 -8.92 3.91 11.62
CA ASP A 29 -8.64 3.14 12.82
C ASP A 29 -7.36 3.60 13.50
N CYS A 30 -6.34 4.02 12.74
CA CYS A 30 -5.18 4.70 13.31
C CYS A 30 -5.57 5.99 14.03
N ILE A 31 -6.41 6.83 13.39
CA ILE A 31 -6.89 8.10 13.97
C ILE A 31 -7.67 7.84 15.27
N LYS A 32 -8.66 6.94 15.25
CA LYS A 32 -9.47 6.61 16.44
C LYS A 32 -8.61 6.07 17.58
N SER A 33 -7.61 5.26 17.25
CA SER A 33 -6.71 4.62 18.21
C SER A 33 -5.51 5.50 18.60
N LYS A 34 -5.42 6.72 18.06
CA LYS A 34 -4.29 7.66 18.25
C LYS A 34 -2.93 7.06 17.88
N LYS A 35 -2.93 6.13 16.94
CA LYS A 35 -1.74 5.52 16.37
C LYS A 35 -1.06 6.48 15.41
N SER A 36 0.26 6.38 15.33
CA SER A 36 1.10 7.20 14.47
C SER A 36 1.40 6.50 13.15
N ILE A 37 1.43 7.27 12.07
CA ILE A 37 1.62 6.76 10.70
C ILE A 37 2.99 7.19 10.17
N SER A 38 3.78 6.25 9.66
CA SER A 38 4.98 6.53 8.88
C SER A 38 4.64 6.47 7.40
N VAL A 39 5.00 7.51 6.65
CA VAL A 39 4.99 7.49 5.18
C VAL A 39 6.43 7.37 4.69
N THR A 40 6.71 6.33 3.92
CA THR A 40 8.00 6.12 3.25
C THR A 40 7.75 6.18 1.75
N THR A 41 8.46 7.04 1.04
CA THR A 41 8.24 7.25 -0.39
C THR A 41 9.55 7.31 -1.16
N HIS A 42 9.51 7.00 -2.45
CA HIS A 42 10.67 7.11 -3.31
C HIS A 42 11.14 8.59 -3.46
N ILE A 43 12.42 8.80 -3.76
CA ILE A 43 13.04 10.14 -3.78
C ILE A 43 12.90 10.87 -5.12
N ASP A 44 12.36 10.23 -6.16
CA ASP A 44 12.21 10.86 -7.46
C ASP A 44 10.95 11.75 -7.55
N CYS A 45 10.62 12.23 -8.75
CA CYS A 45 9.47 13.11 -8.96
C CYS A 45 8.13 12.44 -8.61
N ASP A 46 7.95 11.17 -8.98
CA ASP A 46 6.69 10.47 -8.75
C ASP A 46 6.52 10.15 -7.26
N GLY A 47 7.58 9.68 -6.61
CA GLY A 47 7.62 9.45 -5.17
C GLY A 47 7.40 10.72 -4.35
N LEU A 48 8.15 11.80 -4.61
CA LEU A 48 7.96 13.07 -3.89
C LEU A 48 6.54 13.62 -4.05
N THR A 49 5.95 13.47 -5.23
CA THR A 49 4.55 13.84 -5.49
C THR A 49 3.59 12.95 -4.70
N SER A 50 3.81 11.63 -4.74
CA SER A 50 3.04 10.61 -4.03
C SER A 50 3.01 10.82 -2.51
N GLY A 51 4.20 10.94 -1.92
CA GLY A 51 4.38 11.22 -0.50
C GLY A 51 3.73 12.54 -0.10
N SER A 52 3.82 13.58 -0.93
CA SER A 52 3.18 14.87 -0.66
C SER A 52 1.65 14.78 -0.67
N ILE A 53 1.07 14.12 -1.69
CA ILE A 53 -0.38 13.92 -1.83
C ILE A 53 -0.92 13.19 -0.61
N ILE A 54 -0.34 12.03 -0.29
CA ILE A 54 -0.87 11.19 0.79
C ILE A 54 -0.67 11.84 2.16
N THR A 55 0.49 12.44 2.41
CA THR A 55 0.77 13.15 3.67
C THR A 55 -0.20 14.32 3.87
N LYS A 56 -0.50 15.10 2.82
CA LYS A 56 -1.49 16.18 2.92
C LYS A 56 -2.89 15.67 3.21
N ALA A 57 -3.28 14.54 2.62
CA ALA A 57 -4.58 13.92 2.89
C ALA A 57 -4.69 13.40 4.33
N LEU A 58 -3.65 12.73 4.84
CA LEU A 58 -3.56 12.27 6.23
C LEU A 58 -3.68 13.43 7.22
N ILE A 59 -2.93 14.52 7.00
CA ILE A 59 -3.01 15.73 7.83
C ILE A 59 -4.43 16.31 7.81
N ARG A 60 -5.06 16.40 6.63
CA ARG A 60 -6.44 16.90 6.49
C ARG A 60 -7.44 16.03 7.24
N ALA A 61 -7.26 14.71 7.24
CA ALA A 61 -8.08 13.76 7.98
C ALA A 61 -7.84 13.77 9.51
N GLY A 62 -6.79 14.47 9.98
CA GLY A 62 -6.44 14.55 11.40
C GLY A 62 -5.52 13.42 11.89
N ALA A 63 -4.83 12.72 11.00
CA ALA A 63 -3.87 11.70 11.37
C ALA A 63 -2.53 12.29 11.85
N ASN A 64 -1.93 11.66 12.85
CA ASN A 64 -0.56 11.94 13.26
C ASN A 64 0.40 11.17 12.34
N CYS A 65 1.09 11.87 11.44
CA CYS A 65 1.95 11.23 10.46
C CYS A 65 3.30 11.93 10.31
N THR A 66 4.28 11.19 9.80
CA THR A 66 5.59 11.70 9.40
C THR A 66 5.96 11.09 8.07
N VAL A 67 6.63 11.86 7.21
CA VAL A 67 7.08 11.40 5.90
C VAL A 67 8.60 11.37 5.84
N ARG A 68 9.15 10.33 5.20
CA ARG A 68 10.55 10.23 4.81
C ARG A 68 10.68 9.75 3.37
N THR A 69 11.79 10.10 2.75
CA THR A 69 12.16 9.58 1.44
C THR A 69 13.19 8.47 1.57
N ALA A 70 13.16 7.52 0.63
CA ALA A 70 14.19 6.52 0.44
C ALA A 70 14.55 6.44 -1.04
N LYS A 71 15.81 6.11 -1.34
CA LYS A 71 16.28 6.01 -2.73
C LYS A 71 15.80 4.73 -3.41
N GLU A 72 15.74 3.64 -2.66
CA GLU A 72 15.34 2.31 -3.15
C GLU A 72 14.57 1.61 -2.03
N PHE A 73 13.71 0.67 -2.39
CA PHE A 73 13.08 -0.21 -1.41
C PHE A 73 13.86 -1.51 -1.32
N SER A 74 14.22 -1.90 -0.11
CA SER A 74 15.05 -3.07 0.14
C SER A 74 14.73 -3.67 1.49
N ARG A 75 15.26 -4.87 1.76
CA ARG A 75 15.17 -5.51 3.08
C ARG A 75 15.81 -4.68 4.19
N ASP A 76 16.81 -3.87 3.87
CA ASP A 76 17.42 -2.95 4.84
C ASP A 76 16.42 -1.85 5.21
N VAL A 77 15.71 -1.28 4.22
CA VAL A 77 14.63 -0.31 4.47
C VAL A 77 13.50 -0.95 5.29
N ILE A 78 13.11 -2.19 4.99
CA ILE A 78 12.10 -2.92 5.77
C ILE A 78 12.56 -3.13 7.21
N SER A 79 13.85 -3.43 7.42
CA SER A 79 14.43 -3.57 8.76
C SER A 79 14.40 -2.24 9.52
N GLU A 80 14.68 -1.12 8.85
CA GLU A 80 14.53 0.22 9.45
C GLU A 80 13.08 0.56 9.80
N LEU A 81 12.08 0.02 9.08
CA LEU A 81 10.67 0.16 9.43
C LEU A 81 10.33 -0.59 10.71
N LYS A 82 11.01 -1.70 11.03
CA LYS A 82 10.80 -2.46 12.27
C LYS A 82 11.22 -1.68 13.52
N ASP A 83 12.35 -0.97 13.41
CA ASP A 83 12.90 -0.18 14.52
C ASP A 83 12.18 1.18 14.69
N ASP A 84 11.27 1.49 13.76
CA ASP A 84 10.40 2.63 13.80
C ASP A 84 9.30 2.41 14.85
N SER A 85 9.18 3.31 15.83
CA SER A 85 8.18 3.20 16.88
C SER A 85 6.75 3.51 16.42
N ARG A 86 6.54 3.79 15.13
CA ARG A 86 5.24 4.13 14.55
C ARG A 86 4.43 2.87 14.26
N ASP A 87 3.11 2.99 14.31
CA ASP A 87 2.21 1.84 14.35
C ASP A 87 1.77 1.33 12.97
N PHE A 88 1.79 2.22 11.97
CA PHE A 88 1.30 1.93 10.62
C PHE A 88 2.17 2.57 9.55
N HIS A 89 2.55 1.79 8.54
CA HIS A 89 3.49 2.16 7.49
C HIS A 89 2.80 2.26 6.13
N ILE A 90 2.75 3.46 5.57
CA ILE A 90 2.34 3.69 4.19
C ILE A 90 3.60 3.79 3.34
N ILE A 91 3.73 2.89 2.37
CA ILE A 91 4.84 2.81 1.44
C ILE A 91 4.32 3.24 0.07
N SER A 92 5.00 4.15 -0.62
CA SER A 92 4.50 4.69 -1.89
C SER A 92 5.59 4.83 -2.95
N ASP A 93 5.21 4.58 -4.20
CA ASP A 93 6.10 4.59 -5.38
C ASP A 93 7.19 3.51 -5.38
N PHE A 94 7.02 2.49 -4.55
CA PHE A 94 7.81 1.27 -4.47
C PHE A 94 7.15 0.30 -3.47
N GLY A 95 7.82 -0.82 -3.19
CA GLY A 95 7.40 -1.79 -2.17
C GLY A 95 6.56 -2.94 -2.71
N GLY A 96 6.04 -2.83 -3.93
CA GLY A 96 5.57 -4.01 -4.67
C GLY A 96 6.69 -5.04 -4.84
N GLY A 97 6.35 -6.32 -4.71
CA GLY A 97 7.31 -7.43 -4.70
C GLY A 97 7.93 -7.75 -3.33
N PHE A 98 7.62 -6.97 -2.28
CA PHE A 98 8.14 -7.16 -0.93
C PHE A 98 7.07 -7.50 0.11
N ALA A 99 5.84 -7.86 -0.31
CA ALA A 99 4.74 -8.10 0.61
C ALA A 99 5.05 -9.18 1.65
N LYS A 100 5.72 -10.27 1.24
CA LYS A 100 6.14 -11.35 2.15
C LYS A 100 7.15 -10.89 3.19
N ASP A 101 8.15 -10.10 2.78
CA ASP A 101 9.15 -9.54 3.69
C ASP A 101 8.52 -8.54 4.66
N LEU A 102 7.55 -7.74 4.19
CA LEU A 102 6.79 -6.81 5.03
C LEU A 102 5.93 -7.52 6.06
N ASP A 103 5.21 -8.58 5.66
CA ASP A 103 4.42 -9.41 6.58
C ASP A 103 5.31 -10.08 7.63
N GLU A 104 6.48 -10.61 7.25
CA GLU A 104 7.43 -11.23 8.18
C GLU A 104 7.96 -10.24 9.22
N VAL A 105 8.26 -9.00 8.81
CA VAL A 105 8.94 -8.02 9.67
C VAL A 105 7.98 -7.14 10.47
N LEU A 106 6.90 -6.68 9.85
CA LEU A 106 5.96 -5.72 10.45
C LEU A 106 4.64 -6.37 10.88
N GLY A 107 4.28 -7.51 10.32
CA GLY A 107 3.00 -8.19 10.53
C GLY A 107 1.85 -7.64 9.68
N ASP A 108 0.80 -8.46 9.54
CA ASP A 108 -0.27 -8.30 8.54
C ASP A 108 -1.22 -7.09 8.73
N SER A 109 -1.02 -6.23 9.73
CA SER A 109 -1.94 -5.12 10.06
C SER A 109 -1.25 -3.77 10.31
N SER A 110 0.01 -3.65 9.91
CA SER A 110 0.85 -2.49 10.20
C SER A 110 1.40 -1.82 8.95
N TRP A 111 1.00 -2.23 7.75
CA TRP A 111 1.52 -1.64 6.52
C TRP A 111 0.53 -1.67 5.33
N VAL A 112 0.78 -0.77 4.37
CA VAL A 112 0.10 -0.73 3.06
C VAL A 112 1.06 -0.15 2.01
N VAL A 113 0.96 -0.65 0.78
CA VAL A 113 1.71 -0.20 -0.40
C VAL A 113 0.75 0.50 -1.37
N LEU A 114 1.13 1.67 -1.86
CA LEU A 114 0.47 2.46 -2.91
C LEU A 114 1.44 2.61 -4.09
N ASP A 115 1.32 1.76 -5.11
CA ASP A 115 2.37 1.62 -6.13
C ASP A 115 1.81 1.34 -7.53
N HIS A 116 2.66 1.44 -8.54
CA HIS A 116 2.35 1.21 -9.94
C HIS A 116 3.42 0.37 -10.66
N HIS A 117 4.55 0.08 -10.02
CA HIS A 117 5.56 -0.81 -10.57
C HIS A 117 4.99 -2.21 -10.79
N GLN A 118 5.53 -2.93 -11.78
CA GLN A 118 5.11 -4.29 -12.07
C GLN A 118 5.42 -5.19 -10.88
N ILE A 119 4.44 -6.00 -10.48
CA ILE A 119 4.54 -7.00 -9.42
C ILE A 119 4.19 -8.37 -9.97
N ASP A 120 4.64 -9.42 -9.27
CA ASP A 120 4.25 -10.78 -9.58
C ASP A 120 2.77 -11.03 -9.24
N GLU A 121 2.12 -11.94 -9.97
CA GLU A 121 0.69 -12.23 -9.80
C GLU A 121 0.35 -12.77 -8.40
N ASP A 122 1.33 -13.29 -7.64
CA ASP A 122 1.11 -13.78 -6.29
C ASP A 122 0.84 -12.65 -5.28
N GLU A 123 1.21 -11.39 -5.58
CA GLU A 123 0.84 -10.23 -4.78
C GLU A 123 -0.54 -9.65 -5.11
N TYR A 124 -1.19 -10.07 -6.22
CA TYR A 124 -2.50 -9.54 -6.60
C TYR A 124 -3.58 -9.84 -5.56
N GLU A 125 -3.46 -10.96 -4.85
CA GLU A 125 -4.40 -11.35 -3.80
C GLU A 125 -4.13 -10.64 -2.46
N ASN A 126 -3.01 -9.91 -2.32
CA ASN A 126 -2.71 -9.18 -1.09
C ASN A 126 -3.48 -7.86 -1.03
N GLU A 127 -4.35 -7.70 -0.04
CA GLU A 127 -5.17 -6.49 0.15
C GLU A 127 -4.35 -5.25 0.55
N ARG A 128 -3.18 -5.45 1.17
CA ARG A 128 -2.25 -4.38 1.58
C ARG A 128 -1.44 -3.85 0.39
N VAL A 129 -1.41 -4.56 -0.72
CA VAL A 129 -0.75 -4.13 -1.96
C VAL A 129 -1.79 -3.49 -2.88
N ILE A 130 -1.89 -2.17 -2.81
CA ILE A 130 -2.78 -1.38 -3.68
C ILE A 130 -1.96 -0.93 -4.89
N ASN A 131 -1.90 -1.80 -5.88
CA ASN A 131 -1.07 -1.60 -7.07
C ASN A 131 -1.90 -1.57 -8.36
N ALA A 132 -1.55 -0.69 -9.31
CA ALA A 132 -2.23 -0.56 -10.60
C ALA A 132 -2.45 -1.88 -11.35
N TRP A 133 -1.43 -2.75 -11.39
CA TRP A 133 -1.44 -4.00 -12.16
C TRP A 133 -2.47 -5.01 -11.66
N LYS A 134 -2.76 -5.02 -10.35
CA LYS A 134 -3.82 -5.82 -9.72
C LYS A 134 -5.21 -5.51 -10.29
N PHE A 135 -5.41 -4.29 -10.76
CA PHE A 135 -6.70 -3.80 -11.26
C PHE A 135 -6.77 -3.74 -12.79
N GLY A 136 -5.79 -4.34 -13.48
CA GLY A 136 -5.73 -4.35 -14.95
C GLY A 136 -5.35 -3.00 -15.57
N ILE A 137 -4.66 -2.14 -14.81
CA ILE A 137 -4.16 -0.84 -15.28
C ILE A 137 -2.65 -0.97 -15.51
N ASP A 138 -2.16 -0.65 -16.72
CA ASP A 138 -0.74 -0.65 -17.05
C ASP A 138 -0.03 0.50 -16.31
N GLY A 139 0.60 0.18 -15.19
CA GLY A 139 1.33 1.16 -14.38
C GLY A 139 2.52 1.81 -15.09
N GLY A 140 3.01 1.24 -16.20
CA GLY A 140 4.05 1.85 -17.01
C GLY A 140 3.54 2.94 -17.97
N LYS A 141 2.22 3.07 -18.16
CA LYS A 141 1.63 3.94 -19.20
C LYS A 141 0.39 4.72 -18.77
N GLU A 142 -0.47 4.12 -17.94
CA GLU A 142 -1.82 4.62 -17.68
C GLU A 142 -1.93 5.36 -16.35
N ILE A 143 -1.18 4.93 -15.32
CA ILE A 143 -1.18 5.57 -14.01
C ILE A 143 0.19 5.47 -13.34
N CYS A 144 0.62 6.58 -12.74
CA CYS A 144 1.84 6.64 -11.93
C CYS A 144 1.52 6.46 -10.44
N ALA A 145 2.52 6.30 -9.56
CA ALA A 145 2.27 6.18 -8.12
C ALA A 145 1.57 7.42 -7.54
N GLY A 146 1.87 8.61 -8.08
CA GLY A 146 1.16 9.85 -7.75
C GLY A 146 -0.35 9.76 -8.04
N GLY A 147 -0.73 9.07 -9.11
CA GLY A 147 -2.12 8.77 -9.43
C GLY A 147 -2.75 7.80 -8.44
N MET A 148 -2.05 6.72 -8.09
CA MET A 148 -2.52 5.75 -7.10
C MET A 148 -2.73 6.37 -5.72
N THR A 149 -1.77 7.19 -5.27
CA THR A 149 -1.87 7.94 -4.01
C THR A 149 -2.95 9.03 -4.05
N TYR A 150 -3.20 9.66 -5.20
CA TYR A 150 -4.33 10.58 -5.37
C TYR A 150 -5.69 9.89 -5.21
N LEU A 151 -5.84 8.68 -5.75
CA LEU A 151 -7.05 7.88 -5.56
C LEU A 151 -7.24 7.49 -4.09
N ALA A 152 -6.18 7.07 -3.41
CA ALA A 152 -6.18 6.80 -1.97
C ALA A 152 -6.53 8.05 -1.14
N ALA A 153 -5.95 9.20 -1.49
CA ALA A 153 -6.20 10.48 -0.82
C ALA A 153 -7.65 10.96 -0.96
N ASN A 154 -8.35 10.61 -2.04
CA ASN A 154 -9.77 10.94 -2.24
C ASN A 154 -10.72 10.02 -1.46
N ALA A 155 -10.25 8.87 -0.99
CA ALA A 155 -11.05 7.98 -0.15
C ALA A 155 -11.10 8.45 1.32
N LEU A 156 -10.13 9.26 1.76
CA LEU A 156 -10.01 9.86 3.10
C LEU A 156 -10.89 11.12 3.27
#